data_AF-A0AAD5JJT3-F1
#
_entry.id   AF-A0AAD5JJT3-F1
#
_cell.length_a   1.000
_cell.length_b   1.000
_cell.length_c   1.000
_cell.angle_alpha   90.00
_cell.angle_beta   90.00
_cell.angle_gamma   90.00
#
_symmetry.space_group_name_H-M   'P 1'
#
loop_
_entity.id
_entity.type
_entity.pdbx_description
1 polymer ?
#
loop_
_entity_poly.entity_id
_entity_poly.type
_entity_poly.pdbx_seq_one_letter_code
_entity_poly.pdbx_strand_id
1 'polypeptide(L)'
;MKISREDLAWFSMVLWGVWFNRNQMVHNKSRRDPGELVSWVAGLLEEFQGTHKSLNSSLSLAVAVVKDGWSPPPPGCLKLNSDVAIPIGGTFFGVGAVIRDSASKVVWAMLKFMQGCFSTEVCEALALREGLCLVKLHGLSVG
;
A
#
# COMPACT_ATOMS: atom_id res chain seq x y z
N MET A 1 -7.84 11.25 26.49
CA MET A 1 -6.96 12.16 25.73
C MET A 1 -7.36 12.06 24.26
N LYS A 2 -7.91 13.14 23.65
CA LYS A 2 -8.27 13.15 22.22
C LYS A 2 -7.12 13.78 21.44
N ILE A 3 -6.53 13.05 20.50
CA ILE A 3 -5.48 13.55 19.60
C ILE A 3 -6.16 14.41 18.53
N SER A 4 -5.63 15.59 18.24
CA SER A 4 -6.18 16.46 17.19
C SER A 4 -5.91 15.88 15.81
N ARG A 5 -6.64 16.34 14.79
CA ARG A 5 -6.40 15.90 13.40
C ARG A 5 -5.01 16.31 12.91
N GLU A 6 -4.53 17.47 13.35
CA GLU A 6 -3.22 18.02 12.99
C GLU A 6 -2.10 17.18 13.60
N ASP A 7 -2.21 16.86 14.89
CA ASP A 7 -1.25 16.00 15.58
C ASP A 7 -1.20 14.60 14.95
N LEU A 8 -2.37 14.05 14.59
CA LEU A 8 -2.45 12.75 13.94
C LEU A 8 -1.83 12.77 12.54
N ALA A 9 -2.05 13.84 11.77
CA ALA A 9 -1.47 14.01 10.44
C ALA A 9 0.05 14.13 10.52
N TRP A 10 0.56 14.97 11.43
CA TRP A 10 1.99 15.12 11.66
C TRP A 10 2.64 13.80 12.10
N PHE A 11 2.05 13.14 13.10
CA PHE A 11 2.54 11.84 13.57
C PHE A 11 2.57 10.79 12.46
N SER A 12 1.52 10.72 11.64
CA SER A 12 1.45 9.79 10.51
C SER A 12 2.51 10.08 9.45
N MET A 13 2.74 11.37 9.16
CA MET A 13 3.75 11.81 8.20
C MET A 13 5.17 11.49 8.68
N VAL A 14 5.46 11.70 9.97
CA VAL A 14 6.76 11.33 10.56
C VAL A 14 6.96 9.81 10.52
N LEU A 15 5.96 9.01 10.90
CA LEU A 15 6.03 7.55 10.82
C LEU A 15 6.29 7.06 9.40
N TRP A 16 5.55 7.60 8.42
CA TRP A 16 5.75 7.29 7.02
C TRP A 16 7.15 7.69 6.55
N GLY A 17 7.64 8.89 6.93
CA GLY A 17 8.97 9.37 6.59
C GLY A 17 10.07 8.45 7.12
N VAL A 18 9.97 8.01 8.39
CA VAL A 18 10.90 7.05 9.00
C VAL A 18 10.89 5.72 8.24
N TRP A 19 9.71 5.18 7.93
CA TRP A 19 9.58 3.97 7.14
C TRP A 19 10.19 4.13 5.74
N PHE A 20 9.93 5.26 5.08
CA PHE A 20 10.47 5.57 3.76
C PHE A 20 12.00 5.65 3.78
N ASN A 21 12.58 6.35 4.77
CA ASN A 21 14.03 6.48 4.91
C ASN A 21 14.70 5.13 5.18
N ARG A 22 14.04 4.26 5.95
CA ARG A 22 14.50 2.87 6.13
C ARG A 22 14.48 2.11 4.82
N ASN A 23 13.43 2.25 4.00
CA ASN A 23 13.36 1.59 2.71
C ASN A 23 14.39 2.11 1.72
N GLN A 24 14.68 3.41 1.72
CA GLN A 24 15.75 3.99 0.91
C GLN A 24 17.11 3.39 1.25
N MET A 25 17.37 3.09 2.54
CA MET A 25 18.61 2.40 2.94
C MET A 25 18.69 0.99 2.38
N VAL A 26 17.58 0.25 2.44
CA VAL A 26 17.53 -1.15 2.00
C VAL A 26 17.65 -1.27 0.48
N HIS A 27 16.95 -0.41 -0.26
CA HIS A 27 16.81 -0.56 -1.71
C HIS A 27 17.76 0.35 -2.50
N ASN A 28 18.03 1.55 -2.00
CA ASN A 28 18.75 2.60 -2.73
C ASN A 28 20.08 3.01 -2.06
N LYS A 29 20.48 2.31 -0.99
CA LYS A 29 21.69 2.58 -0.18
C LYS A 29 21.84 4.06 0.22
N SER A 30 20.72 4.77 0.36
CA SER A 30 20.68 6.20 0.66
C SER A 30 19.77 6.46 1.86
N ARG A 31 20.07 7.50 2.62
CA ARG A 31 19.20 8.04 3.66
C ARG A 31 19.41 9.53 3.83
N ARG A 32 18.36 10.18 4.29
CA ARG A 32 18.43 11.51 4.89
C ARG A 32 18.84 11.39 6.35
N ASP A 33 19.53 12.40 6.87
CA ASP A 33 19.70 12.50 8.31
C ASP A 33 18.34 12.83 8.98
N PRO A 34 18.23 12.61 10.31
CA PRO A 34 16.97 12.82 11.01
C PRO A 34 16.42 14.25 10.92
N GLY A 35 17.29 15.27 10.92
CA GLY A 35 16.88 16.67 10.83
C GLY A 35 16.33 17.00 9.45
N GLU A 36 17.07 16.66 8.39
CA GLU A 36 16.60 16.81 7.01
C GLU A 36 15.31 16.04 6.75
N LEU A 37 15.17 14.84 7.32
CA LEU A 37 13.96 14.04 7.18
C LEU A 37 12.74 14.75 7.78
N VAL A 38 12.85 15.28 9.00
CA VAL A 38 11.75 16.00 9.65
C VAL A 38 11.37 17.25 8.86
N SER A 39 12.35 18.03 8.40
CA SER A 39 12.11 19.21 7.56
C SER A 39 11.46 18.85 6.23
N TRP A 40 11.91 17.77 5.59
CA TRP A 40 11.35 17.30 4.32
C TRP A 40 9.89 16.83 4.50
N VAL A 41 9.60 16.06 5.54
CA VAL A 41 8.26 15.58 5.86
C VAL A 41 7.32 16.74 6.21
N ALA A 42 7.80 17.77 6.92
CA ALA A 42 7.04 18.99 7.19
C ALA A 42 6.66 19.72 5.90
N GLY A 43 7.61 19.95 5.01
CA GLY A 43 7.35 20.60 3.72
C GLY A 43 6.32 19.84 2.88
N LEU A 44 6.42 18.50 2.84
CA LEU A 44 5.43 17.67 2.14
C LEU A 44 4.03 17.78 2.73
N LEU A 45 3.92 17.81 4.06
CA LEU A 45 2.62 17.96 4.72
C LEU A 45 2.01 19.34 4.46
N GLU A 46 2.82 20.40 4.50
CA GLU A 46 2.38 21.76 4.18
C GLU A 46 1.91 21.88 2.73
N GLU A 47 2.68 21.33 1.78
CA GLU A 47 2.32 21.31 0.36
C GLU A 47 1.00 20.56 0.13
N PHE A 48 0.85 19.38 0.73
CA PHE A 48 -0.37 18.59 0.65
C PHE A 48 -1.59 19.35 1.21
N GLN A 49 -1.44 19.99 2.38
CA GLN A 49 -2.51 20.77 2.98
C GLN A 49 -2.85 22.03 2.16
N GLY A 50 -1.85 22.70 1.60
CA GLY A 50 -2.02 23.86 0.75
C GLY A 50 -2.76 23.54 -0.55
N THR A 51 -2.34 22.48 -1.25
CA THR A 51 -3.00 22.01 -2.47
C THR A 51 -4.42 21.52 -2.21
N HIS A 52 -4.67 20.79 -1.12
CA HIS A 52 -6.02 20.37 -0.74
C HIS A 52 -6.95 21.54 -0.42
N LYS A 53 -6.46 22.61 0.22
CA LYS A 53 -7.26 23.83 0.45
C LYS A 53 -7.61 24.51 -0.87
N SER A 54 -6.66 24.61 -1.80
CA SER A 54 -6.85 25.19 -3.14
C SER A 54 -7.83 24.38 -3.99
N LEU A 55 -7.76 23.04 -3.92
CA LEU A 55 -8.68 22.14 -4.64
C LEU A 55 -10.09 22.20 -4.04
N ASN A 56 -10.24 22.21 -2.72
CA ASN A 56 -11.55 22.32 -2.10
C ASN A 56 -12.24 23.68 -2.37
N SER A 57 -11.48 24.75 -2.60
CA SER A 57 -12.04 26.03 -3.05
C SER A 57 -12.47 26.04 -4.52
N SER A 58 -11.94 25.16 -5.37
CA SER A 58 -12.32 25.07 -6.80
C SER A 58 -13.35 23.96 -7.09
N LEU A 59 -13.41 22.92 -6.26
CA LEU A 59 -14.36 21.81 -6.36
C LEU A 59 -15.74 22.09 -5.76
N SER A 60 -15.99 23.27 -5.16
CA SER A 60 -17.31 23.62 -4.64
C SER A 60 -18.38 23.81 -5.71
N LEU A 61 -18.04 23.73 -7.01
CA LEU A 61 -18.99 23.96 -8.11
C LEU A 61 -19.37 22.73 -8.93
N ALA A 62 -18.61 21.64 -8.90
CA ALA A 62 -19.03 20.37 -9.51
C ALA A 62 -18.02 19.29 -9.15
N VAL A 63 -18.51 18.20 -8.57
CA VAL A 63 -18.18 16.80 -8.85
C VAL A 63 -18.58 16.03 -7.60
N ALA A 64 -19.65 15.23 -7.74
CA ALA A 64 -19.87 14.13 -6.84
C ALA A 64 -18.61 13.26 -6.89
N VAL A 65 -17.80 13.32 -5.83
CA VAL A 65 -16.60 12.50 -5.68
C VAL A 65 -17.05 11.06 -5.78
N VAL A 66 -16.86 10.45 -6.95
CA VAL A 66 -16.91 9.00 -7.10
C VAL A 66 -15.84 8.50 -6.15
N LYS A 67 -16.26 7.77 -5.11
CA LYS A 67 -15.34 7.14 -4.16
C LYS A 67 -14.63 6.00 -4.90
N ASP A 68 -13.61 6.35 -5.69
CA ASP A 68 -12.77 5.42 -6.45
C ASP A 68 -11.70 4.77 -5.54
N GLY A 69 -12.10 4.45 -4.32
CA GLY A 69 -11.25 3.87 -3.29
C GLY A 69 -11.54 2.39 -3.12
N TRP A 70 -10.57 1.65 -2.56
CA TRP A 70 -10.77 0.26 -2.18
C TRP A 70 -12.03 0.11 -1.32
N SER A 71 -12.90 -0.82 -1.70
CA SER A 71 -14.09 -1.20 -0.95
C SER A 71 -14.00 -2.67 -0.51
N PRO A 72 -14.52 -2.99 0.69
CA PRO A 72 -14.63 -4.38 1.12
C PRO A 72 -15.53 -5.19 0.18
N PRO A 73 -15.33 -6.53 0.10
CA PRO A 73 -16.24 -7.39 -0.64
C PRO A 73 -17.65 -7.41 0.00
N PRO A 74 -18.69 -7.79 -0.77
CA PRO A 74 -20.01 -8.06 -0.24
C PRO A 74 -20.00 -9.14 0.87
N PRO A 75 -21.00 -9.14 1.78
CA PRO A 75 -21.15 -10.21 2.76
C PRO A 75 -21.19 -11.60 2.09
N GLY A 76 -20.48 -12.58 2.66
CA GLY A 76 -20.35 -13.92 2.09
C GLY A 76 -19.29 -14.06 0.99
N CYS A 77 -18.70 -12.96 0.54
CA CYS A 77 -17.57 -12.97 -0.40
C CYS A 77 -16.25 -12.67 0.31
N LEU A 78 -15.17 -13.17 -0.29
CA LEU A 78 -13.80 -12.83 0.07
C LEU A 78 -13.15 -12.06 -1.07
N LYS A 79 -12.26 -11.13 -0.75
CA LYS A 79 -11.44 -10.40 -1.74
C LYS A 79 -9.99 -10.81 -1.60
N LEU A 80 -9.41 -11.34 -2.67
CA LEU A 80 -7.99 -11.62 -2.80
C LEU A 80 -7.30 -10.41 -3.43
N ASN A 81 -6.30 -9.86 -2.74
CA ASN A 81 -5.37 -8.87 -3.28
C ASN A 81 -3.99 -9.54 -3.37
N SER A 82 -3.32 -9.42 -4.51
CA SER A 82 -1.96 -9.93 -4.73
C SER A 82 -1.08 -8.81 -5.31
N ASP A 83 0.22 -8.91 -5.06
CA ASP A 83 1.22 -7.98 -5.57
C ASP A 83 2.60 -8.66 -5.63
N VAL A 84 3.51 -8.10 -6.40
CA VAL A 84 4.87 -8.62 -6.57
C VAL A 84 5.95 -7.57 -6.32
N ALA A 85 6.97 -7.97 -5.58
CA ALA A 85 8.17 -7.18 -5.33
C ALA A 85 9.33 -7.74 -6.18
N ILE A 86 9.74 -6.98 -7.20
CA ILE A 86 10.84 -7.35 -8.09
C ILE A 86 12.05 -6.46 -7.79
N PRO A 87 13.15 -6.99 -7.22
CA PRO A 87 14.37 -6.24 -7.01
C PRO A 87 15.07 -5.91 -8.33
N ILE A 88 15.66 -4.72 -8.42
CA ILE A 88 16.40 -4.25 -9.60
C ILE A 88 17.59 -5.18 -9.85
N GLY A 89 17.68 -5.75 -11.05
CA GLY A 89 18.73 -6.72 -11.41
C GLY A 89 18.68 -8.02 -10.62
N GLY A 90 17.57 -8.30 -9.94
CA GLY A 90 17.38 -9.50 -9.13
C GLY A 90 17.19 -10.76 -9.98
N THR A 91 17.65 -11.89 -9.46
CA THR A 91 17.38 -13.22 -10.01
C THR A 91 16.19 -13.91 -9.33
N PHE A 92 15.51 -13.19 -8.44
CA PHE A 92 14.37 -13.65 -7.67
C PHE A 92 13.35 -12.51 -7.52
N PHE A 93 12.12 -12.86 -7.18
CA PHE A 93 11.06 -11.91 -6.84
C PHE A 93 10.25 -12.45 -5.66
N GLY A 94 9.62 -11.53 -4.91
CA GLY A 94 8.74 -11.88 -3.81
C GLY A 94 7.29 -11.66 -4.22
N VAL A 95 6.44 -12.68 -4.05
CA VAL A 95 5.00 -12.54 -4.26
C VAL A 95 4.28 -12.46 -2.92
N GLY A 96 3.31 -11.55 -2.83
CA GLY A 96 2.45 -11.38 -1.67
C GLY A 96 0.98 -11.55 -2.04
N ALA A 97 0.19 -12.12 -1.13
CA ALA A 97 -1.26 -12.12 -1.27
C ALA A 97 -1.96 -11.98 0.08
N VAL A 98 -3.12 -11.33 0.08
CA VAL A 98 -3.95 -11.06 1.26
C VAL A 98 -5.41 -11.33 0.91
N ILE A 99 -6.08 -12.12 1.74
CA ILE A 99 -7.52 -12.42 1.62
C ILE A 99 -8.26 -11.69 2.73
N ARG A 100 -9.28 -10.91 2.37
CA ARG A 100 -10.10 -10.14 3.30
C ARG A 100 -11.57 -10.51 3.25
N ASP A 101 -12.24 -10.41 4.39
CA ASP A 101 -13.69 -10.53 4.52
C ASP A 101 -14.42 -9.20 4.28
N SER A 102 -15.76 -9.23 4.35
CA SER A 102 -16.62 -8.05 4.20
C SER A 102 -16.48 -7.03 5.33
N ALA A 103 -15.93 -7.43 6.49
CA ALA A 103 -15.55 -6.53 7.57
C ALA A 103 -14.14 -5.93 7.39
N SER A 104 -13.54 -6.11 6.19
CA SER A 104 -12.17 -5.70 5.85
C SER A 104 -11.06 -6.37 6.66
N LYS A 105 -11.38 -7.41 7.43
CA LYS A 105 -10.41 -8.13 8.25
C LYS A 105 -9.60 -9.06 7.35
N VAL A 106 -8.30 -9.12 7.62
CA VAL A 106 -7.42 -10.10 6.98
C VAL A 106 -7.72 -11.46 7.58
N VAL A 107 -8.15 -12.40 6.73
CA VAL A 107 -8.43 -13.78 7.14
C VAL A 107 -7.23 -14.68 6.84
N TRP A 108 -6.56 -14.44 5.71
CA TRP A 108 -5.30 -15.10 5.35
C TRP A 108 -4.34 -14.14 4.65
N ALA A 109 -3.05 -14.42 4.78
CA ALA A 109 -2.01 -13.72 4.06
C ALA A 109 -0.86 -14.69 3.74
N MET A 110 -0.16 -14.43 2.64
CA MET A 110 1.04 -15.17 2.27
C MET A 110 2.12 -14.24 1.73
N LEU A 111 3.36 -14.71 1.90
CA LEU A 111 4.54 -14.18 1.26
C LEU A 111 5.38 -15.37 0.77
N LYS A 112 5.84 -15.33 -0.48
CA LYS A 112 6.68 -16.39 -1.04
C LYS A 112 7.76 -15.79 -1.94
N PHE A 113 8.98 -16.27 -1.81
CA PHE A 113 10.07 -15.93 -2.73
C PHE A 113 10.15 -16.97 -3.84
N MET A 114 10.34 -16.51 -5.07
CA MET A 114 10.45 -17.35 -6.25
C MET A 114 11.68 -16.96 -7.06
N GLN A 115 12.39 -17.95 -7.55
CA GLN A 115 13.55 -17.76 -8.41
C GLN A 115 13.10 -17.53 -9.86
N GLY A 116 13.73 -16.58 -10.54
CA GLY A 116 13.48 -16.27 -11.95
C GLY A 116 13.63 -14.79 -12.26
N CYS A 117 13.85 -14.50 -13.53
CA CYS A 117 13.82 -13.15 -14.09
C CYS A 117 12.74 -13.16 -15.18
N PHE A 118 11.58 -12.59 -14.86
CA PHE A 118 10.44 -12.51 -15.77
C PHE A 118 10.01 -11.05 -15.90
N SER A 119 9.15 -10.77 -16.89
CA SER A 119 8.53 -9.45 -16.98
C SER A 119 7.61 -9.21 -15.78
N THR A 120 7.33 -7.94 -15.49
CA THR A 120 6.46 -7.54 -14.39
C THR A 120 5.09 -8.20 -14.49
N GLU A 121 4.52 -8.29 -15.69
CA GLU A 121 3.21 -8.88 -15.94
C GLU A 121 3.16 -10.37 -15.60
N VAL A 122 4.24 -11.11 -15.90
CA VAL A 122 4.35 -12.53 -15.55
C VAL A 122 4.45 -12.68 -14.03
N CYS A 123 5.29 -11.86 -13.40
CA CYS A 123 5.45 -11.84 -11.95
C CYS A 123 4.13 -11.53 -11.21
N GLU A 124 3.31 -10.60 -11.71
CA GLU A 124 1.98 -10.29 -11.20
C GLU A 124 1.02 -11.48 -11.36
N ALA A 125 1.01 -12.12 -12.53
CA ALA A 125 0.19 -13.31 -12.78
C ALA A 125 0.60 -14.47 -11.85
N LEU A 126 1.89 -14.60 -11.54
CA LEU A 126 2.40 -15.57 -10.57
C LEU A 126 1.94 -15.23 -9.15
N ALA A 127 1.95 -13.96 -8.75
CA ALA A 127 1.42 -13.53 -7.45
C ALA A 127 -0.07 -13.88 -7.29
N LEU A 128 -0.86 -13.61 -8.33
CA LEU A 128 -2.28 -14.00 -8.35
C LEU A 128 -2.47 -15.52 -8.27
N ARG A 129 -1.68 -16.28 -9.04
CA ARG A 129 -1.72 -17.76 -9.00
C ARG A 129 -1.45 -18.30 -7.61
N GLU A 130 -0.40 -17.81 -6.95
CA GLU A 130 -0.06 -18.25 -5.60
C GLU A 130 -1.16 -17.85 -4.59
N GLY A 131 -1.76 -16.68 -4.75
CA GLY A 131 -2.95 -16.27 -3.99
C GLY A 131 -4.14 -17.21 -4.18
N LEU A 132 -4.40 -17.67 -5.41
CA LEU A 132 -5.45 -18.67 -5.69
C LEU A 132 -5.10 -20.06 -5.12
N CYS A 133 -3.82 -20.43 -5.12
CA CYS A 133 -3.38 -21.65 -4.43
C CYS A 133 -3.65 -21.58 -2.93
N LEU A 134 -3.46 -20.41 -2.29
CA LEU A 134 -3.83 -20.19 -0.89
C LEU A 134 -5.34 -20.35 -0.67
N VAL A 135 -6.16 -19.78 -1.54
CA VAL A 135 -7.63 -19.95 -1.51
C VAL A 135 -8.00 -21.43 -1.54
N LYS A 136 -7.43 -22.20 -2.48
CA LYS A 136 -7.68 -23.63 -2.63
C LYS A 136 -7.19 -24.46 -1.43
N LEU A 137 -6.02 -24.12 -0.87
CA LEU A 137 -5.47 -24.79 0.31
C LEU A 137 -6.44 -24.71 1.51
N HIS A 138 -7.13 -23.58 1.65
CA HIS A 138 -8.08 -23.35 2.74
C HIS A 138 -9.52 -23.78 2.40
N GLY A 139 -9.72 -24.52 1.30
CA GLY A 139 -11.03 -25.08 0.93
C GLY A 139 -12.06 -24.04 0.50
N LEU A 140 -11.61 -22.86 0.08
CA LEU A 140 -12.48 -21.77 -0.36
C LEU A 140 -12.79 -21.93 -1.85
N SER A 141 -14.03 -21.61 -2.24
CA SER A 141 -14.44 -21.62 -3.64
C SER A 141 -14.06 -20.31 -4.34
N VAL A 142 -13.52 -20.42 -5.55
CA VAL A 142 -13.39 -19.29 -6.49
C VAL A 142 -14.67 -19.28 -7.32
N GLY A 143 -15.50 -18.24 -7.12
CA GLY A 143 -16.75 -18.03 -7.84
C GLY A 143 -16.62 -17.02 -8.96
#